data_AF-A0A5C7W454-F1
#
_entry.id   AF-A0A5C7W454-F1
#
_cell.length_a   1.000
_cell.length_b   1.000
_cell.length_c   1.000
_cell.angle_alpha   90.00
_cell.angle_beta   90.00
_cell.angle_gamma   90.00
#
_symmetry.space_group_name_H-M   'P 1'
#
loop_
_entity.id
_entity.type
_entity.pdbx_description
1 polymer ?
#
loop_
_entity_poly.entity_id
_entity_poly.type
_entity_poly.pdbx_seq_one_letter_code
_entity_poly.pdbx_strand_id
1 'polypeptide(L)'
;QIYIHAQKDWDENVENDQKIRIGHERHDRVEANSYTELKAEEHHTTHLDRKVEVKAEDHLTIAQNQHIKLGTAQLTKAGREIHLKAGQKMVIEAGVELTLKAGGSFIKLDPSGITLVGPLAKLNAGGAPGSGTGIAIKQPLQPGMADRDKAGNLLDQALLNPLSMPNKPPAVCEECLRRAQAKAQVLVAR
;
A
#
# COMPACT_ATOMS: atom_id res chain seq x y z
N GLN A 1 9.43 -4.85 21.74
CA GLN A 1 8.11 -4.38 21.29
C GLN A 1 7.97 -2.92 21.68
N ILE A 2 7.37 -2.09 20.82
CA ILE A 2 6.99 -0.72 21.13
C ILE A 2 5.47 -0.64 20.97
N TYR A 3 4.77 -0.09 21.96
CA TYR A 3 3.33 0.11 21.93
C TYR A 3 3.04 1.60 22.08
N ILE A 4 2.31 2.16 21.12
CA ILE A 4 1.88 3.55 21.12
C ILE A 4 0.37 3.53 21.23
N HIS A 5 -0.17 4.28 22.18
CA HIS A 5 -1.60 4.44 22.39
C HIS A 5 -1.94 5.92 22.49
N ALA A 6 -2.77 6.41 21.59
CA ALA A 6 -3.42 7.71 21.70
C ALA A 6 -4.84 7.49 22.23
N GLN A 7 -5.24 8.18 23.30
CA GLN A 7 -6.59 8.09 23.87
C GLN A 7 -7.64 8.75 22.96
N LYS A 8 -7.23 9.75 22.18
CA LYS A 8 -8.05 10.48 21.22
C LYS A 8 -7.34 10.47 19.87
N ASP A 9 -6.83 11.62 19.45
CA ASP A 9 -6.25 11.84 18.14
C ASP A 9 -4.73 11.64 18.17
N TRP A 10 -4.19 11.15 17.05
CA TRP A 10 -2.76 11.10 16.78
C TRP A 10 -2.51 11.81 15.46
N ASP A 11 -1.82 12.94 15.53
CA ASP A 11 -1.38 13.69 14.36
C ASP A 11 0.12 13.50 14.16
N GLU A 12 0.52 13.08 12.95
CA GLU A 12 1.91 13.00 12.54
C GLU A 12 2.18 14.05 11.47
N ASN A 13 2.99 15.07 11.80
CA ASN A 13 3.46 16.07 10.85
C ASN A 13 4.96 15.90 10.63
N VAL A 14 5.36 15.54 9.41
CA VAL A 14 6.76 15.39 9.00
C VAL A 14 7.09 16.48 7.99
N GLU A 15 7.94 17.44 8.37
CA GLU A 15 8.25 18.61 7.54
C GLU A 15 9.19 18.32 6.36
N ASN A 16 9.75 17.10 6.29
CA ASN A 16 10.66 16.69 5.23
C ASN A 16 10.39 15.23 4.83
N ASP A 17 11.24 14.28 5.22
CA ASP A 17 11.16 12.88 4.78
C ASP A 17 10.63 11.95 5.87
N GLN A 18 9.62 11.13 5.53
CA GLN A 18 9.24 9.95 6.29
C GLN A 18 9.78 8.69 5.58
N LYS A 19 10.53 7.84 6.30
CA LYS A 19 11.02 6.56 5.77
C LYS A 19 10.63 5.44 6.72
N ILE A 20 9.84 4.49 6.23
CA ILE A 20 9.37 3.34 6.99
C ILE A 20 9.93 2.07 6.38
N ARG A 21 10.64 1.27 7.18
CA ARG A 21 11.05 -0.08 6.82
C ARG A 21 10.44 -1.05 7.82
N ILE A 22 9.59 -1.94 7.33
CA ILE A 22 9.04 -3.05 8.10
C ILE A 22 9.77 -4.33 7.70
N GLY A 23 10.40 -4.99 8.68
CA GLY A 23 11.21 -6.20 8.42
C GLY A 23 10.39 -7.47 8.16
N HIS A 24 9.08 -7.41 8.38
CA HIS A 24 8.14 -8.50 8.18
C HIS A 24 6.79 -7.94 7.70
N GLU A 25 5.76 -7.92 8.55
CA GLU A 25 4.40 -7.57 8.16
C GLU A 25 3.94 -6.21 8.71
N ARG A 26 3.10 -5.52 7.93
CA ARG A 26 2.32 -4.36 8.35
C ARG A 26 0.84 -4.74 8.32
N HIS A 27 0.14 -4.47 9.42
CA HIS A 27 -1.30 -4.68 9.55
C HIS A 27 -1.94 -3.32 9.83
N ASP A 28 -2.80 -2.85 8.94
CA ASP A 28 -3.58 -1.63 9.14
C ASP A 28 -5.07 -1.98 9.20
N ARG A 29 -5.76 -1.48 10.23
CA ARG A 29 -7.21 -1.60 10.38
C ARG A 29 -7.77 -0.23 10.70
N VAL A 30 -8.68 0.24 9.84
CA VAL A 30 -9.38 1.52 10.00
C VAL A 30 -10.87 1.20 10.09
N GLU A 31 -11.51 1.57 11.21
CA GLU A 31 -12.94 1.26 11.47
C GLU A 31 -13.90 2.14 10.65
N ALA A 32 -13.43 3.30 10.21
CA ALA A 32 -14.20 4.27 9.44
C ALA A 32 -13.52 4.51 8.07
N ASN A 33 -13.36 5.77 7.70
CA ASN A 33 -12.85 6.16 6.38
C ASN A 33 -11.32 6.28 6.38
N SER A 34 -10.69 5.89 5.27
CA SER A 34 -9.28 6.18 4.97
C SER A 34 -9.23 7.13 3.78
N TYR A 35 -8.50 8.23 3.93
CA TYR A 35 -8.30 9.22 2.88
C TYR A 35 -6.81 9.34 2.57
N THR A 36 -6.46 9.44 1.30
CA THR A 36 -5.07 9.60 0.85
C THR A 36 -5.05 10.55 -0.34
N GLU A 37 -4.28 11.64 -0.22
CA GLU A 37 -4.00 12.56 -1.32
C GLU A 37 -2.49 12.61 -1.53
N LEU A 38 -2.06 12.25 -2.73
CA LEU A 38 -0.67 12.34 -3.17
C LEU A 38 -0.60 13.45 -4.21
N LYS A 39 0.10 14.54 -3.89
CA LYS A 39 0.16 15.74 -4.75
C LYS A 39 1.07 15.59 -5.97
N ALA A 40 1.86 14.52 -6.00
CA ALA A 40 2.80 14.21 -7.05
C ALA A 40 2.59 12.75 -7.50
N GLU A 41 3.66 11.97 -7.57
CA GLU A 41 3.62 10.61 -8.10
C GLU A 41 3.41 9.57 -7.00
N GLU A 42 2.70 8.49 -7.36
CA GLU A 42 2.65 7.26 -6.59
C GLU A 42 3.40 6.17 -7.35
N HIS A 43 4.39 5.55 -6.68
CA HIS A 43 5.07 4.37 -7.19
C HIS A 43 4.76 3.20 -6.27
N HIS A 44 4.05 2.20 -6.78
CA HIS A 44 3.61 1.06 -6.00
C HIS A 44 3.96 -0.26 -6.70
N THR A 45 4.83 -1.04 -6.08
CA THR A 45 5.23 -2.37 -6.58
C THR A 45 4.79 -3.44 -5.57
N THR A 46 3.99 -4.39 -6.05
CA THR A 46 3.67 -5.62 -5.30
C THR A 46 4.31 -6.80 -6.05
N HIS A 47 5.16 -7.57 -5.38
CA HIS A 47 5.89 -8.68 -6.02
C HIS A 47 5.05 -9.95 -6.19
N LEU A 48 4.05 -10.15 -5.32
CA LEU A 48 3.15 -11.29 -5.33
C LEU A 48 1.73 -10.81 -5.63
N ASP A 49 0.73 -11.55 -5.14
CA ASP A 49 -0.68 -11.22 -5.37
C ASP A 49 -1.10 -9.93 -4.67
N ARG A 50 -1.79 -9.05 -5.41
CA ARG A 50 -2.62 -7.99 -4.84
C ARG A 50 -4.08 -8.46 -4.86
N LYS A 51 -4.67 -8.68 -3.69
CA LYS A 51 -6.08 -9.10 -3.52
C LYS A 51 -6.88 -7.94 -2.96
N VAL A 52 -7.97 -7.57 -3.63
CA VAL A 52 -8.83 -6.44 -3.24
C VAL A 52 -10.29 -6.89 -3.27
N GLU A 53 -11.01 -6.65 -2.19
CA GLU A 53 -12.47 -6.83 -2.13
C GLU A 53 -13.10 -5.47 -1.82
N VAL A 54 -13.93 -4.97 -2.73
CA VAL A 54 -14.77 -3.79 -2.52
C VAL A 54 -16.21 -4.26 -2.42
N LYS A 55 -16.81 -4.10 -1.23
CA LYS A 55 -18.17 -4.62 -0.97
C LYS A 55 -19.30 -3.76 -1.54
N ALA A 56 -19.01 -2.49 -1.83
CA ALA A 56 -19.97 -1.55 -2.38
C ALA A 56 -19.62 -1.24 -3.84
N GLU A 57 -19.13 -0.04 -4.13
CA GLU A 57 -18.81 0.41 -5.48
C GLU A 57 -17.32 0.76 -5.58
N ASP A 58 -16.71 0.43 -6.71
CA ASP A 58 -15.35 0.86 -7.06
C ASP A 58 -15.43 1.92 -8.18
N HIS A 59 -14.77 3.05 -7.94
CA HIS A 59 -14.79 4.22 -8.83
C HIS A 59 -13.37 4.55 -9.26
N LEU A 60 -13.09 4.50 -10.56
CA LEU A 60 -11.79 4.83 -11.13
C LEU A 60 -11.95 5.96 -12.16
N THR A 61 -11.31 7.10 -11.88
CA THR A 61 -11.18 8.20 -12.85
C THR A 61 -9.72 8.32 -13.26
N ILE A 62 -9.46 8.32 -14.56
CA ILE A 62 -8.13 8.57 -15.11
C ILE A 62 -8.28 9.73 -16.09
N ALA A 63 -7.62 10.84 -15.79
CA ALA A 63 -7.78 12.07 -16.57
C ALA A 63 -7.19 11.96 -17.99
N GLN A 64 -6.19 11.10 -18.18
CA GLN A 64 -5.49 10.90 -19.44
C GLN A 64 -5.52 9.42 -19.84
N ASN A 65 -4.43 8.68 -19.69
CA ASN A 65 -4.27 7.34 -20.25
C ASN A 65 -4.21 6.25 -19.18
N GLN A 66 -4.85 5.12 -19.46
CA GLN A 66 -4.69 3.88 -18.70
C GLN A 66 -3.93 2.86 -19.55
N HIS A 67 -2.80 2.39 -19.05
CA HIS A 67 -2.05 1.30 -19.65
C HIS A 67 -2.21 0.04 -18.81
N ILE A 68 -2.71 -1.04 -19.42
CA ILE A 68 -2.91 -2.33 -18.76
C ILE A 68 -2.15 -3.39 -19.57
N LYS A 69 -1.20 -4.08 -18.93
CA LYS A 69 -0.50 -5.22 -19.49
C LYS A 69 -0.65 -6.40 -18.55
N LEU A 70 -1.12 -7.53 -19.07
CA LEU A 70 -1.33 -8.77 -18.32
C LEU A 70 -0.46 -9.87 -18.94
N GLY A 71 0.15 -10.70 -18.10
CA GLY A 71 1.02 -11.79 -18.58
C GLY A 71 0.24 -12.98 -19.14
N THR A 72 -0.97 -13.22 -18.63
CA THR A 72 -1.72 -14.45 -18.92
C THR A 72 -3.14 -14.17 -19.42
N ALA A 73 -4.00 -13.54 -18.61
CA ALA A 73 -5.41 -13.37 -18.95
C ALA A 73 -6.05 -12.15 -18.27
N GLN A 74 -7.09 -11.60 -18.92
CA GLN A 74 -8.05 -10.68 -18.33
C GLN A 74 -9.40 -11.38 -18.25
N LEU A 75 -9.93 -11.55 -17.03
CA LEU A 75 -11.20 -12.23 -16.79
C LEU A 75 -12.17 -11.25 -16.11
N THR A 76 -13.28 -10.94 -16.78
CA THR A 76 -14.28 -9.98 -16.27
C THR A 76 -15.67 -10.62 -16.31
N LYS A 77 -16.37 -10.60 -15.18
CA LYS A 77 -17.76 -11.03 -15.06
C LYS A 77 -18.56 -9.94 -14.37
N ALA A 78 -19.66 -9.52 -14.98
CA ALA A 78 -20.63 -8.60 -14.38
C ALA A 78 -21.99 -9.30 -14.21
N GLY A 79 -22.74 -8.91 -13.19
CA GLY A 79 -24.06 -9.48 -12.92
C GLY A 79 -25.14 -9.01 -13.89
N ARG A 80 -25.04 -7.78 -14.40
CA ARG A 80 -26.01 -7.17 -15.31
C ARG A 80 -25.42 -6.77 -16.65
N GLU A 81 -24.34 -6.00 -16.63
CA GLU A 81 -23.86 -5.32 -17.84
C GLU A 81 -22.36 -5.09 -17.81
N ILE A 82 -21.73 -5.24 -18.98
CA ILE A 82 -20.41 -4.69 -19.29
C ILE A 82 -20.62 -3.70 -20.43
N HIS A 83 -20.40 -2.41 -20.17
CA HIS A 83 -20.58 -1.35 -21.18
C HIS A 83 -19.22 -0.77 -21.56
N LEU A 84 -18.80 -1.04 -22.80
CA LEU A 84 -17.58 -0.49 -23.38
C LEU A 84 -17.96 0.58 -24.42
N LYS A 85 -17.62 1.84 -24.13
CA LYS A 85 -17.87 2.97 -25.03
C LYS A 85 -16.56 3.70 -25.33
N ALA A 86 -16.26 3.86 -26.61
CA ALA A 86 -15.17 4.69 -27.09
C ALA A 86 -15.72 5.85 -27.92
N GLY A 87 -15.16 7.05 -27.77
CA GLY A 87 -15.63 8.24 -28.49
C GLY A 87 -15.32 8.20 -29.99
N GLN A 88 -14.14 7.68 -30.37
CA GLN A 88 -13.69 7.68 -31.77
C GLN A 88 -13.42 6.28 -32.32
N LYS A 89 -12.65 5.45 -31.59
CA LYS A 89 -12.19 4.14 -32.08
C LYS A 89 -12.17 3.10 -30.96
N MET A 90 -12.62 1.89 -31.29
CA MET A 90 -12.42 0.69 -30.50
C MET A 90 -11.78 -0.37 -31.41
N VAL A 91 -10.72 -1.02 -30.93
CA VAL A 91 -10.08 -2.14 -31.62
C VAL A 91 -9.97 -3.29 -30.63
N ILE A 92 -10.46 -4.46 -31.02
CA ILE A 92 -10.34 -5.71 -30.27
C ILE A 92 -9.61 -6.67 -31.19
N GLU A 93 -8.40 -7.04 -30.81
CA GLU A 93 -7.52 -7.93 -31.58
C GLU A 93 -7.29 -9.20 -30.78
N ALA A 94 -7.34 -10.34 -31.46
CA ALA A 94 -6.95 -11.63 -30.93
C ALA A 94 -6.04 -12.32 -31.94
N GLY A 95 -4.96 -12.95 -31.46
CA GLY A 95 -3.95 -13.54 -32.35
C GLY A 95 -4.40 -14.82 -33.06
N VAL A 96 -5.29 -15.59 -32.44
CA VAL A 96 -5.74 -16.90 -32.98
C VAL A 96 -7.25 -16.94 -33.15
N GLU A 97 -8.01 -16.59 -32.11
CA GLU A 97 -9.46 -16.68 -32.14
C GLU A 97 -10.12 -15.48 -31.43
N LEU A 98 -11.12 -14.89 -32.07
CA LEU A 98 -12.06 -13.96 -31.46
C LEU A 98 -13.48 -14.53 -31.54
N THR A 99 -14.13 -14.70 -30.40
CA THR A 99 -15.49 -15.24 -30.32
C THR A 99 -16.42 -14.29 -29.57
N LEU A 100 -17.57 -13.98 -30.18
CA LEU A 100 -18.67 -13.20 -29.59
C LEU A 100 -19.91 -14.11 -29.53
N LYS A 101 -20.48 -14.33 -28.35
CA LYS A 101 -21.61 -15.26 -28.17
C LYS A 101 -22.74 -14.61 -27.36
N ALA A 102 -23.98 -14.76 -27.82
CA ALA A 102 -25.17 -14.27 -27.12
C ALA A 102 -26.42 -15.07 -27.54
N GLY A 103 -27.27 -15.44 -26.57
CA GLY A 103 -28.61 -16.00 -26.86
C GLY A 103 -28.63 -17.24 -27.75
N GLY A 104 -27.60 -18.07 -27.71
CA GLY A 104 -27.45 -19.25 -28.59
C GLY A 104 -26.82 -18.97 -29.96
N SER A 105 -26.64 -17.70 -30.33
CA SER A 105 -25.91 -17.27 -31.52
C SER A 105 -24.44 -16.95 -31.22
N PHE A 106 -23.57 -17.06 -32.22
CA PHE A 106 -22.19 -16.60 -32.09
C PHE A 106 -21.58 -16.13 -33.41
N ILE A 107 -20.54 -15.32 -33.28
CA ILE A 107 -19.58 -14.94 -34.32
C ILE A 107 -18.23 -15.44 -33.85
N LYS A 108 -17.50 -16.17 -34.70
CA LYS A 108 -16.14 -16.62 -34.44
C LYS A 108 -15.24 -16.24 -35.60
N LEU A 109 -14.09 -15.66 -35.30
CA LEU A 109 -13.02 -15.37 -36.25
C LEU A 109 -11.84 -16.25 -35.85
N ASP A 110 -11.33 -17.05 -36.78
CA ASP A 110 -10.19 -17.94 -36.59
C ASP A 110 -9.45 -18.15 -37.93
N PRO A 111 -8.37 -18.96 -38.01
CA PRO A 111 -7.66 -19.19 -39.27
C PRO A 111 -8.49 -19.82 -40.39
N SER A 112 -9.66 -20.41 -40.10
CA SER A 112 -10.59 -20.93 -41.11
C SER A 112 -11.51 -19.87 -41.71
N GLY A 113 -11.55 -18.66 -41.11
CA GLY A 113 -12.31 -17.52 -41.59
C GLY A 113 -13.31 -17.00 -40.54
N ILE A 114 -14.44 -16.47 -41.02
CA ILE A 114 -15.52 -15.93 -40.19
C ILE A 114 -16.68 -16.91 -40.18
N THR A 115 -17.00 -17.46 -39.00
CA THR A 115 -18.18 -18.30 -38.77
C THR A 115 -19.28 -17.49 -38.09
N LEU A 116 -20.47 -17.46 -38.67
CA LEU A 116 -21.67 -16.83 -38.11
C LEU A 116 -22.77 -17.89 -37.95
N VAL A 117 -23.21 -18.14 -36.72
CA VAL A 117 -24.26 -19.13 -36.42
C VAL A 117 -25.36 -18.49 -35.57
N GLY A 118 -26.61 -18.71 -35.98
CA GLY A 118 -27.82 -18.32 -35.26
C GLY A 118 -29.08 -18.64 -36.08
N PRO A 119 -30.28 -18.57 -35.48
CA PRO A 119 -31.54 -18.88 -36.19
C PRO A 119 -31.82 -17.97 -37.39
N LEU A 120 -31.41 -16.70 -37.31
CA LEU A 120 -31.57 -15.71 -38.38
C LEU A 120 -30.43 -14.68 -38.30
N ALA A 121 -29.79 -14.42 -39.44
CA ALA A 121 -28.83 -13.33 -39.60
C ALA A 121 -29.45 -12.24 -40.49
N LYS A 122 -29.65 -11.04 -39.94
CA LYS A 122 -30.16 -9.87 -40.66
C LYS A 122 -28.99 -9.02 -41.14
N LEU A 123 -28.80 -8.91 -42.45
CA LEU A 123 -27.78 -8.07 -43.08
C LEU A 123 -28.47 -6.93 -43.82
N ASN A 124 -28.13 -5.68 -43.49
CA ASN A 124 -28.74 -4.47 -44.06
C ASN A 124 -30.28 -4.39 -43.92
N ALA A 125 -30.86 -4.99 -42.86
CA ALA A 125 -32.30 -5.12 -42.69
C ALA A 125 -32.95 -4.12 -41.69
N GLY A 126 -32.30 -2.99 -41.43
CA GLY A 126 -32.74 -1.99 -40.44
C GLY A 126 -32.62 -2.45 -38.98
N GLY A 127 -33.10 -1.61 -38.03
CA GLY A 127 -33.09 -1.88 -36.59
C GLY A 127 -32.58 -0.70 -35.74
N ALA A 128 -32.60 -0.87 -34.42
CA ALA A 128 -31.99 0.06 -33.45
C ALA A 128 -30.99 -0.70 -32.56
N PRO A 129 -29.83 -0.11 -32.22
CA PRO A 129 -28.87 -0.73 -31.32
C PRO A 129 -29.39 -0.79 -29.88
N GLY A 130 -28.80 -1.66 -29.06
CA GLY A 130 -28.96 -1.60 -27.61
C GLY A 130 -28.36 -0.31 -27.03
N SER A 131 -28.85 0.11 -25.86
CA SER A 131 -28.31 1.24 -25.10
C SER A 131 -27.68 0.74 -23.81
N GLY A 132 -26.49 1.23 -23.48
CA GLY A 132 -25.84 0.95 -22.19
C GLY A 132 -26.22 1.98 -21.12
N THR A 133 -26.03 1.64 -19.84
CA THR A 133 -26.43 2.52 -18.70
C THR A 133 -25.62 3.81 -18.59
N GLY A 134 -24.49 3.93 -19.29
CA GLY A 134 -23.54 5.02 -19.13
C GLY A 134 -22.69 4.91 -17.85
N ILE A 135 -21.93 5.96 -17.55
CA ILE A 135 -20.96 6.01 -16.45
C ILE A 135 -21.50 6.95 -15.36
N ALA A 136 -21.46 6.51 -14.09
CA ALA A 136 -21.89 7.27 -12.92
C ALA A 136 -20.79 7.34 -11.84
N ILE A 137 -19.64 7.91 -12.22
CA ILE A 137 -18.46 8.00 -11.34
C ILE A 137 -18.68 9.01 -10.20
N LYS A 138 -18.23 8.64 -9.00
CA LYS A 138 -18.08 9.52 -7.83
C LYS A 138 -16.61 9.86 -7.61
N GLN A 139 -16.30 11.13 -7.32
CA GLN A 139 -14.93 11.57 -7.06
C GLN A 139 -14.50 11.27 -5.61
N PRO A 140 -13.21 11.02 -5.34
CA PRO A 140 -12.69 10.90 -3.99
C PRO A 140 -12.87 12.20 -3.19
N LEU A 141 -13.02 12.06 -1.86
CA LEU A 141 -12.98 13.19 -0.93
C LEU A 141 -11.53 13.47 -0.51
N GLN A 142 -11.22 14.73 -0.23
CA GLN A 142 -9.90 15.13 0.24
C GLN A 142 -9.68 14.73 1.70
N PRO A 143 -8.45 14.33 2.10
CA PRO A 143 -8.08 14.17 3.50
C PRO A 143 -8.25 15.48 4.29
N GLY A 144 -8.56 15.36 5.58
CA GLY A 144 -8.54 16.48 6.51
C GLY A 144 -7.11 17.01 6.75
N MET A 145 -6.99 18.24 7.25
CA MET A 145 -5.70 18.78 7.68
C MET A 145 -5.29 18.15 9.02
N ALA A 146 -4.01 17.79 9.18
CA ALA A 146 -3.44 17.50 10.50
C ALA A 146 -3.50 18.77 11.36
N ASP A 147 -3.77 18.64 12.66
CA ASP A 147 -3.88 19.80 13.53
C ASP A 147 -2.55 20.57 13.62
N ARG A 148 -2.62 21.90 13.77
CA ARG A 148 -1.45 22.76 13.99
C ARG A 148 -1.14 22.88 15.47
N ASP A 149 -1.03 21.74 16.15
CA ASP A 149 -0.69 21.74 17.56
C ASP A 149 0.83 21.91 17.77
N LYS A 150 1.19 22.60 18.85
CA LYS A 150 2.59 22.72 19.27
C LYS A 150 3.06 21.36 19.75
N ALA A 151 4.24 20.92 19.33
CA ALA A 151 4.89 19.74 19.89
C ALA A 151 4.84 19.79 21.42
N GLY A 152 4.51 18.65 22.04
CA GLY A 152 4.57 18.52 23.50
C GLY A 152 5.96 18.88 24.03
N ASN A 153 6.03 19.33 25.28
CA ASN A 153 7.33 19.58 25.92
C ASN A 153 8.18 18.30 25.90
N LEU A 154 9.51 18.47 25.82
CA LEU A 154 10.43 17.36 26.01
C LEU A 154 10.07 16.63 27.31
N LEU A 155 10.03 15.31 27.28
CA LEU A 155 9.93 14.52 28.51
C LEU A 155 11.09 14.91 29.42
N ASP A 156 10.81 15.06 30.72
CA ASP A 156 11.89 15.19 31.72
C ASP A 156 12.89 14.06 31.51
N GLN A 157 14.18 14.37 31.63
CA GLN A 157 15.22 13.35 31.54
C GLN A 157 14.85 12.18 32.44
N ALA A 158 14.80 10.98 31.86
CA ALA A 158 14.57 9.77 32.62
C ALA A 158 15.54 9.79 33.81
N LEU A 159 15.01 9.81 35.03
CA LEU A 159 15.83 9.67 36.23
C LEU A 159 16.65 8.40 36.03
N LEU A 160 17.96 8.56 35.88
CA LEU A 160 18.89 7.45 35.96
C LEU A 160 18.56 6.77 37.29
N ASN A 161 17.95 5.59 37.24
CA ASN A 161 17.94 4.71 38.39
C ASN A 161 19.42 4.60 38.77
N PRO A 162 19.84 5.05 39.97
CA PRO A 162 21.22 4.89 40.36
C PRO A 162 21.48 3.39 40.28
N LEU A 163 22.32 2.98 39.34
CA LEU A 163 22.94 1.68 39.41
C LEU A 163 23.60 1.69 40.79
N SER A 164 23.04 0.91 41.71
CA SER A 164 23.64 0.66 43.00
C SER A 164 24.98 0.02 42.70
N MET A 165 26.02 0.84 42.57
CA MET A 165 27.37 0.33 42.45
C MET A 165 27.62 -0.45 43.73
N PRO A 166 27.93 -1.75 43.65
CA PRO A 166 28.24 -2.52 44.84
C PRO A 166 29.43 -1.83 45.52
N ASN A 167 29.21 -1.44 46.77
CA ASN A 167 30.15 -0.91 47.76
C ASN A 167 31.51 -0.48 47.23
N LYS A 168 31.75 0.83 47.24
CA LYS A 168 33.09 1.43 47.19
C LYS A 168 34.04 0.57 48.07
N PRO A 169 35.10 -0.03 47.52
CA PRO A 169 36.04 -0.77 48.35
C PRO A 169 36.63 0.21 49.39
N PRO A 170 36.86 -0.25 50.64
CA PRO A 170 37.32 0.62 51.70
C PRO A 170 38.60 1.33 51.26
N ALA A 171 38.69 2.62 51.56
CA ALA A 171 39.87 3.42 51.25
C ALA A 171 41.11 2.74 51.84
N VAL A 172 42.09 2.44 50.99
CA VAL A 172 43.36 1.88 51.44
C VAL A 172 43.99 2.90 52.39
N CYS A 173 44.29 2.47 53.63
CA CYS A 173 44.89 3.35 54.61
C CYS A 173 46.25 3.85 54.07
N GLU A 174 46.44 5.16 53.99
CA GLU A 174 47.60 5.78 53.35
C GLU A 174 48.92 5.36 54.05
N GLU A 175 48.83 5.09 55.35
CA GLU A 175 49.91 4.56 56.15
C GLU A 175 50.22 3.08 55.83
N CYS A 176 49.21 2.30 55.44
CA CYS A 176 49.34 0.92 55.01
C CYS A 176 50.07 0.84 53.67
N LEU A 177 49.77 1.77 52.77
CA LEU A 177 50.44 1.91 51.47
C LEU A 177 51.93 2.30 51.66
N ARG A 178 52.21 3.28 52.54
CA ARG A 178 53.59 3.67 52.87
C ARG A 178 54.38 2.54 53.52
N ARG A 179 53.77 1.77 54.43
CA ARG A 179 54.43 0.61 55.07
C ARG A 179 54.70 -0.53 54.09
N ALA A 180 53.81 -0.76 53.10
CA ALA A 180 54.03 -1.74 52.05
C ALA A 180 55.17 -1.31 51.10
N GLN A 181 55.24 -0.03 50.72
CA GLN A 181 56.33 0.52 49.92
C GLN A 181 57.68 0.49 50.65
N ALA A 182 57.70 0.76 51.95
CA ALA A 182 58.90 0.66 52.78
C ALA A 182 59.40 -0.79 52.95
N LYS A 183 58.48 -1.77 52.96
CA LYS A 183 58.84 -3.20 53.00
C LYS A 183 59.30 -3.76 51.65
N ALA A 184 58.89 -3.15 50.54
CA ALA A 184 59.31 -3.56 49.20
C ALA A 184 60.79 -3.23 48.88
N GLN A 185 61.44 -2.34 49.65
CA GLN A 185 62.84 -1.95 49.43
C GLN A 185 63.91 -2.89 50.03
N VAL A 186 63.52 -4.02 50.64
CA VAL A 186 64.50 -4.96 51.27
C VAL A 186 64.73 -6.25 50.46
N LEU A 187 64.31 -6.32 49.20
CA LEU A 187 64.71 -7.43 48.32
C LEU A 187 65.56 -6.90 47.17
N VAL A 188 66.86 -6.71 47.46
CA VAL A 188 67.92 -6.69 46.44
C VAL A 188 68.72 -7.98 46.53
N ALA A 189 69.07 -8.48 45.35
CA ALA A 189 70.05 -9.49 44.96
C ALA A 189 69.61 -10.97 44.99
N ARG A 190 69.37 -11.51 43.79
CA ARG A 190 70.41 -12.22 43.04
C ARG A 190 70.29 -11.96 41.55
#